data_AF-A0A0L6JWJ3-F1
#
_entry.id   AF-A0A0L6JWJ3-F1
#
_cell.length_a   1.000
_cell.length_b   1.000
_cell.length_c   1.000
_cell.angle_alpha   90.00
_cell.angle_beta   90.00
_cell.angle_gamma   90.00
#
_symmetry.space_group_name_H-M   'P 1'
#
loop_
_entity.id
_entity.type
_entity.pdbx_description
1 polymer ?
#
loop_
_entity_poly.entity_id
_entity_poly.type
_entity_poly.pdbx_seq_one_letter_code
_entity_poly.pdbx_strand_id
1 'polypeptide(L)'
;MRKKSVSTSILLAISIVLSMFLCNSTAYAAELKVEIGSAGGYPGALVTVPVSFSNVPSSGINNCDFVLKYDKSILEAVDDGVEAGPITRNNPVTFDYIIDKNNGTIKFLYCDETGLGNEAIKSNGVFANIRFLIKQNAYASTYKIKPTGEFAFGENGLEYIPASIDEGSLEIMMKPEFKISGYIVPDINDSLLSSDQKSNFKIEIEGTGACTITDKDGFFELYTDSDTKDYNLIITKEGFLYRVIQGTDIKSSNGITEVSTMSTPTKMWAGDINGDGAINMADIVEVSKVFNTSSDDIGYKAKCDMNKDGRVNMADIVAIAKHFGCVSVDYI
;
A
#
# COMPACT_ATOMS: atom_id res chain seq x y z
N MET A 1 10.04 -73.48 -65.46
CA MET A 1 9.59 -72.52 -66.49
C MET A 1 8.51 -71.60 -65.93
N ARG A 2 8.85 -70.37 -65.54
CA ARG A 2 8.19 -69.09 -65.88
C ARG A 2 8.78 -67.99 -65.00
N LYS A 3 9.25 -66.94 -65.66
CA LYS A 3 9.84 -65.72 -65.11
C LYS A 3 8.78 -64.61 -65.13
N LYS A 4 8.97 -63.60 -64.26
CA LYS A 4 8.35 -62.26 -64.19
C LYS A 4 7.05 -62.20 -63.35
N SER A 5 6.80 -61.18 -62.53
CA SER A 5 7.32 -59.81 -62.52
C SER A 5 7.42 -59.20 -61.11
N VAL A 6 8.47 -58.40 -60.90
CA VAL A 6 8.52 -57.35 -59.87
C VAL A 6 7.66 -56.19 -60.36
N SER A 7 6.77 -55.65 -59.51
CA SER A 7 6.06 -54.38 -59.73
C SER A 7 6.15 -53.55 -58.46
N THR A 8 6.84 -52.42 -58.57
CA THR A 8 7.00 -51.32 -57.62
C THR A 8 5.75 -50.43 -57.58
N SER A 9 5.24 -50.14 -56.38
CA SER A 9 4.43 -48.95 -56.00
C SER A 9 4.26 -49.02 -54.46
N ILE A 10 5.07 -48.36 -53.62
CA ILE A 10 5.01 -46.95 -53.17
C ILE A 10 3.59 -46.50 -52.77
N LEU A 11 3.51 -45.90 -51.58
CA LEU A 11 2.42 -45.13 -50.95
C LEU A 11 1.39 -45.89 -50.10
N LEU A 12 1.61 -45.82 -48.77
CA LEU A 12 0.67 -45.38 -47.71
C LEU A 12 0.89 -46.16 -46.39
N ALA A 13 2.07 -46.02 -45.79
CA ALA A 13 2.39 -46.53 -44.45
C ALA A 13 2.42 -45.42 -43.39
N ILE A 14 1.54 -44.43 -43.53
CA ILE A 14 1.28 -43.38 -42.53
C ILE A 14 -0.24 -43.22 -42.47
N SER A 15 -0.94 -43.89 -41.54
CA SER A 15 -2.25 -43.45 -41.01
C SER A 15 -2.94 -44.44 -40.04
N ILE A 16 -2.37 -45.57 -39.60
CA ILE A 16 -3.08 -46.44 -38.61
C ILE A 16 -2.13 -46.95 -37.50
N VAL A 17 -1.36 -46.03 -36.94
CA VAL A 17 -0.94 -46.06 -35.52
C VAL A 17 -1.27 -44.70 -34.91
N LEU A 18 -2.52 -44.27 -35.07
CA LEU A 18 -3.08 -43.05 -34.49
C LEU A 18 -4.49 -43.30 -33.92
N SER A 19 -4.67 -44.42 -33.23
CA SER A 19 -5.90 -44.69 -32.47
C SER A 19 -5.69 -45.42 -31.14
N MET A 20 -4.44 -45.55 -30.67
CA MET A 20 -4.11 -45.92 -29.29
C MET A 20 -3.17 -44.89 -28.66
N PHE A 21 -3.55 -43.62 -28.82
CA PHE A 21 -3.33 -42.61 -27.81
C PHE A 21 -4.71 -42.01 -27.52
N LEU A 22 -5.64 -42.88 -27.09
CA LEU A 22 -6.77 -42.39 -26.32
C LEU A 22 -6.16 -41.85 -25.03
N CYS A 23 -6.11 -40.52 -25.01
CA CYS A 23 -6.07 -39.65 -23.86
C CYS A 23 -6.53 -40.36 -22.56
N ASN A 24 -5.60 -41.04 -21.90
CA ASN A 24 -5.67 -41.22 -20.45
C ASN A 24 -4.75 -40.16 -19.86
N SER A 25 -5.03 -38.88 -20.13
CA SER A 25 -4.88 -37.94 -19.02
C SER A 25 -6.07 -38.27 -18.13
N THR A 26 -5.88 -39.13 -17.12
CA THR A 26 -6.67 -38.97 -15.91
C THR A 26 -6.48 -37.50 -15.56
N ALA A 27 -7.50 -36.68 -15.81
CA ALA A 27 -7.50 -35.31 -15.32
C ALA A 27 -7.31 -35.50 -13.81
N TYR A 28 -6.10 -35.22 -13.33
CA TYR A 28 -5.84 -35.22 -11.90
C TYR A 28 -6.86 -34.22 -11.36
N ALA A 29 -7.75 -34.66 -10.49
CA ALA A 29 -8.60 -33.73 -9.77
C ALA A 29 -7.64 -32.69 -9.18
N ALA A 30 -7.88 -31.41 -9.49
CA ALA A 30 -7.03 -30.35 -9.00
C ALA A 30 -7.03 -30.45 -7.47
N GLU A 31 -5.84 -30.45 -6.87
CA GLU A 31 -5.67 -30.54 -5.41
C GLU A 31 -6.49 -29.45 -4.72
N LEU A 32 -7.20 -29.82 -3.65
CA LEU A 32 -7.96 -28.87 -2.83
C LEU A 32 -7.00 -27.84 -2.25
N LYS A 33 -7.29 -26.57 -2.46
CA LYS A 33 -6.49 -25.48 -1.92
C LYS A 33 -7.24 -24.75 -0.83
N VAL A 34 -6.57 -24.57 0.29
CA VAL A 34 -7.01 -23.71 1.38
C VAL A 34 -6.11 -22.48 1.40
N GLU A 35 -6.70 -21.32 1.19
CA GLU A 35 -5.99 -20.05 1.08
C GLU A 35 -6.36 -19.19 2.29
N ILE A 36 -5.38 -18.91 3.15
CA ILE A 36 -5.54 -17.94 4.22
C ILE A 36 -5.27 -16.56 3.60
N GLY A 37 -6.24 -15.66 3.69
CA GLY A 37 -6.20 -14.37 3.05
C GLY A 37 -5.20 -13.39 3.66
N SER A 38 -5.18 -12.20 3.08
CA SER A 38 -4.38 -11.09 3.56
C SER A 38 -5.26 -9.98 4.12
N ALA A 39 -4.79 -9.31 5.17
CA ALA A 39 -5.39 -8.08 5.68
C ALA A 39 -4.29 -7.12 6.17
N GLY A 40 -4.66 -5.88 6.47
CA GLY A 40 -3.73 -4.90 7.01
C GLY A 40 -4.41 -3.87 7.89
N GLY A 41 -3.63 -3.26 8.78
CA GLY A 41 -4.15 -2.30 9.74
C GLY A 41 -3.07 -1.71 10.64
N TYR A 42 -3.51 -0.91 11.60
CA TYR A 42 -2.67 -0.25 12.59
C TYR A 42 -2.80 -0.93 13.96
N PRO A 43 -1.84 -0.76 14.89
CA PRO A 43 -2.01 -1.16 16.28
C PRO A 43 -3.34 -0.67 16.87
N GLY A 44 -4.06 -1.57 17.54
CA GLY A 44 -5.40 -1.35 18.08
C GLY A 44 -6.55 -1.59 17.10
N ALA A 45 -6.29 -1.80 15.80
CA ALA A 45 -7.34 -2.07 14.82
C ALA A 45 -7.87 -3.52 14.91
N LEU A 46 -9.16 -3.67 14.59
CA LEU A 46 -9.76 -4.97 14.29
C LEU A 46 -9.66 -5.23 12.79
N VAL A 47 -9.13 -6.40 12.41
CA VAL A 47 -8.92 -6.82 11.03
C VAL A 47 -9.52 -8.19 10.80
N THR A 48 -10.07 -8.42 9.61
CA THR A 48 -10.69 -9.69 9.22
C THR A 48 -9.84 -10.39 8.17
N VAL A 49 -9.46 -11.63 8.44
CA VAL A 49 -8.70 -12.49 7.52
C VAL A 49 -9.62 -13.63 7.04
N PRO A 50 -9.97 -13.71 5.75
CA PRO A 50 -10.78 -14.79 5.22
C PRO A 50 -9.94 -16.07 5.05
N VAL A 51 -10.56 -17.23 5.23
CA VAL A 51 -10.01 -18.54 4.84
C VAL A 51 -10.90 -19.05 3.71
N SER A 52 -10.31 -19.33 2.55
CA SER A 52 -11.05 -19.71 1.34
C SER A 52 -10.65 -21.08 0.82
N PHE A 53 -11.60 -21.81 0.26
CA PHE A 53 -11.35 -23.06 -0.44
C PHE A 53 -11.46 -22.84 -1.95
N SER A 54 -10.49 -23.38 -2.70
CA SER A 54 -10.52 -23.46 -4.16
C SER A 54 -10.21 -24.90 -4.61
N ASN A 55 -10.67 -25.26 -5.80
CA ASN A 55 -10.69 -26.66 -6.29
C ASN A 55 -11.47 -27.63 -5.38
N VAL A 56 -12.61 -27.20 -4.84
CA VAL A 56 -13.51 -28.08 -4.07
C VAL A 56 -13.97 -29.25 -4.97
N PRO A 57 -13.73 -30.52 -4.59
CA PRO A 57 -14.13 -31.68 -5.38
C PRO A 57 -15.64 -31.73 -5.61
N SER A 58 -16.07 -32.27 -6.75
CA SER A 58 -17.50 -32.46 -7.05
C SER A 58 -18.18 -33.45 -6.10
N SER A 59 -17.42 -34.38 -5.51
CA SER A 59 -17.85 -35.28 -4.43
C SER A 59 -18.22 -34.50 -3.15
N GLY A 60 -17.62 -33.32 -2.97
CA GLY A 60 -17.82 -32.43 -1.84
C GLY A 60 -16.95 -32.78 -0.63
N ILE A 61 -16.69 -31.78 0.20
CA ILE A 61 -15.97 -31.94 1.47
C ILE A 61 -17.03 -32.18 2.55
N ASN A 62 -17.02 -33.38 3.13
CA ASN A 62 -17.97 -33.80 4.14
C ASN A 62 -17.48 -33.49 5.56
N ASN A 63 -16.17 -33.64 5.79
CA ASN A 63 -15.53 -33.25 7.04
C ASN A 63 -14.16 -32.63 6.76
N CYS A 64 -13.76 -31.70 7.61
CA CYS A 64 -12.38 -31.25 7.64
C CYS A 64 -11.98 -30.72 9.02
N ASP A 65 -10.71 -30.89 9.35
CA ASP A 65 -10.10 -30.21 10.48
C ASP A 65 -8.69 -29.74 10.13
N PHE A 66 -8.36 -28.55 10.61
CA PHE A 66 -7.04 -27.95 10.45
C PHE A 66 -6.81 -26.90 11.54
N VAL A 67 -5.54 -26.61 11.81
CA VAL A 67 -5.15 -25.62 12.82
C VAL A 67 -4.32 -24.53 12.17
N LEU A 68 -4.70 -23.29 12.41
CA LEU A 68 -3.93 -22.11 12.03
C LEU A 68 -3.19 -21.56 13.24
N LYS A 69 -1.97 -21.09 13.01
CA LYS A 69 -1.12 -20.44 14.01
C LYS A 69 -0.88 -18.99 13.64
N TYR A 70 -0.98 -18.12 14.63
CA TYR A 70 -0.67 -16.69 14.54
C TYR A 70 0.34 -16.29 15.61
N ASP A 71 0.98 -15.15 15.44
CA ASP A 71 1.87 -14.59 16.46
C ASP A 71 1.05 -13.93 17.59
N LYS A 72 0.88 -14.65 18.70
CA LYS A 72 0.15 -14.15 19.88
C LYS A 72 0.82 -12.97 20.59
N SER A 73 2.09 -12.65 20.29
CA SER A 73 2.78 -11.50 20.90
C SER A 73 2.32 -10.17 20.30
N ILE A 74 1.76 -10.21 19.08
CA ILE A 74 1.32 -9.03 18.32
C ILE A 74 -0.15 -9.08 17.87
N LEU A 75 -0.76 -10.27 17.77
CA LEU A 75 -2.19 -10.44 17.46
C LEU A 75 -2.94 -11.10 18.62
N GLU A 76 -4.24 -10.82 18.68
CA GLU A 76 -5.19 -11.52 19.52
C GLU A 76 -6.43 -11.88 18.68
N ALA A 77 -6.76 -13.17 18.58
CA ALA A 77 -8.03 -13.58 18.00
C ALA A 77 -9.18 -13.18 18.94
N VAL A 78 -10.22 -12.55 18.42
CA VAL A 78 -11.38 -12.11 19.21
C VAL A 78 -12.17 -13.32 19.70
N ASP A 79 -12.72 -13.31 20.93
CA ASP A 79 -13.35 -14.49 21.57
C ASP A 79 -14.52 -15.09 20.76
N ASP A 80 -15.26 -14.26 20.02
CA ASP A 80 -16.27 -14.67 19.02
C ASP A 80 -15.88 -14.17 17.62
N GLY A 81 -14.58 -14.22 17.33
CA GLY A 81 -13.96 -13.63 16.15
C GLY A 81 -14.05 -14.49 14.90
N VAL A 82 -14.48 -15.75 15.01
CA VAL A 82 -14.54 -16.67 13.88
C VAL A 82 -15.98 -16.82 13.43
N GLU A 83 -16.22 -16.52 12.16
CA GLU A 83 -17.54 -16.61 11.54
C GLU A 83 -17.50 -17.60 10.38
N ALA A 84 -18.49 -18.51 10.33
CA ALA A 84 -18.64 -19.45 9.23
C ALA A 84 -18.91 -18.71 7.91
N GLY A 85 -18.20 -19.08 6.86
CA GLY A 85 -18.28 -18.46 5.55
C GLY A 85 -19.39 -19.05 4.66
N PRO A 86 -19.74 -18.40 3.54
CA PRO A 86 -20.93 -18.74 2.76
C PRO A 86 -20.96 -20.14 2.13
N ILE A 87 -19.82 -20.83 2.05
CA ILE A 87 -19.76 -22.18 1.45
C ILE A 87 -20.13 -23.29 2.45
N THR A 88 -20.19 -22.97 3.74
CA THR A 88 -20.61 -23.89 4.81
C THR A 88 -22.14 -24.00 4.88
N ARG A 89 -22.67 -25.06 5.49
CA ARG A 89 -24.11 -25.32 5.55
C ARG A 89 -24.57 -25.68 6.95
N ASN A 90 -25.77 -25.27 7.33
CA ASN A 90 -26.39 -25.63 8.62
C ASN A 90 -25.56 -25.23 9.87
N ASN A 91 -24.90 -24.07 9.81
CA ASN A 91 -24.18 -23.53 10.97
C ASN A 91 -25.15 -23.09 12.07
N PRO A 92 -24.76 -23.17 13.36
CA PRO A 92 -23.46 -23.57 13.88
C PRO A 92 -23.32 -25.08 14.13
N VAL A 93 -24.22 -25.93 13.62
CA VAL A 93 -24.22 -27.36 13.95
C VAL A 93 -23.02 -28.08 13.31
N THR A 94 -22.70 -27.72 12.07
CA THR A 94 -21.66 -28.38 11.25
C THR A 94 -20.30 -27.71 11.33
N PHE A 95 -20.21 -26.49 11.88
CA PHE A 95 -19.00 -25.67 11.89
C PHE A 95 -18.68 -25.28 13.31
N ASP A 96 -17.50 -25.69 13.78
CA ASP A 96 -17.00 -25.39 15.11
C ASP A 96 -15.55 -24.89 15.04
N TYR A 97 -15.15 -24.13 16.05
CA TYR A 97 -13.80 -23.61 16.17
C TYR A 97 -13.36 -23.50 17.63
N ILE A 98 -12.04 -23.60 17.85
CA ILE A 98 -11.44 -23.37 19.17
C ILE A 98 -10.31 -22.36 19.02
N ILE A 99 -10.43 -21.25 19.75
CA ILE A 99 -9.37 -20.26 19.88
C ILE A 99 -8.55 -20.58 21.14
N ASP A 100 -7.30 -20.95 20.96
CA ASP A 100 -6.32 -21.08 22.04
C ASP A 100 -5.38 -19.86 22.02
N LYS A 101 -5.77 -18.82 22.77
CA LYS A 101 -4.98 -17.59 22.92
C LYS A 101 -3.62 -17.83 23.58
N ASN A 102 -3.49 -18.88 24.39
CA ASN A 102 -2.24 -19.21 25.07
C ASN A 102 -1.21 -19.75 24.10
N ASN A 103 -1.63 -20.49 23.06
CA ASN A 103 -0.73 -21.02 22.04
C ASN A 103 -0.72 -20.23 20.74
N GLY A 104 -1.64 -19.26 20.59
CA GLY A 104 -1.78 -18.47 19.37
C GLY A 104 -2.30 -19.33 18.22
N THR A 105 -3.26 -20.20 18.50
CA THR A 105 -3.79 -21.16 17.51
C THR A 105 -5.30 -21.10 17.43
N ILE A 106 -5.83 -21.36 16.24
CA ILE A 106 -7.26 -21.49 15.96
C ILE A 106 -7.47 -22.82 15.27
N LYS A 107 -8.20 -23.72 15.91
CA LYS A 107 -8.61 -25.00 15.33
C LYS A 107 -9.97 -24.84 14.67
N PHE A 108 -10.13 -25.38 13.47
CA PHE A 108 -11.39 -25.46 12.75
C PHE A 108 -11.85 -26.92 12.70
N LEU A 109 -13.16 -27.12 12.80
CA LEU A 109 -13.83 -28.37 12.51
C LEU A 109 -15.05 -28.08 11.65
N TYR A 110 -15.16 -28.80 10.54
CA TYR A 110 -16.40 -28.91 9.78
C TYR A 110 -16.81 -30.38 9.72
N CYS A 111 -18.08 -30.68 9.99
CA CYS A 111 -18.64 -32.03 9.85
C CYS A 111 -20.09 -31.94 9.37
N ASP A 112 -20.42 -32.67 8.31
CA ASP A 112 -21.81 -32.98 7.96
C ASP A 112 -22.44 -33.80 9.10
N GLU A 113 -23.50 -33.27 9.70
CA GLU A 113 -24.18 -33.88 10.85
C GLU A 113 -25.30 -34.83 10.42
N THR A 114 -25.62 -34.87 9.13
CA THR A 114 -26.59 -35.83 8.58
C THR A 114 -25.99 -37.23 8.41
N GLY A 115 -24.67 -37.32 8.22
CA GLY A 115 -23.98 -38.57 7.85
C GLY A 115 -24.33 -39.07 6.45
N LEU A 116 -24.95 -38.22 5.62
CA LEU A 116 -25.45 -38.56 4.28
C LEU A 116 -24.84 -37.66 3.18
N GLY A 117 -24.00 -36.68 3.53
CA GLY A 117 -23.35 -35.77 2.58
C GLY A 117 -24.26 -34.66 2.05
N ASN A 118 -25.39 -34.40 2.71
CA ASN A 118 -26.35 -33.35 2.33
C ASN A 118 -25.81 -31.94 2.65
N GLU A 119 -24.98 -31.85 3.68
CA GLU A 119 -24.33 -30.65 4.18
C GLU A 119 -22.90 -30.52 3.67
N ALA A 120 -22.39 -31.46 2.87
CA ALA A 120 -21.07 -31.34 2.25
C ALA A 120 -20.89 -30.01 1.50
N ILE A 121 -19.69 -29.43 1.64
CA ILE A 121 -19.25 -28.21 0.94
C ILE A 121 -18.97 -28.59 -0.52
N LYS A 122 -19.67 -27.94 -1.46
CA LYS A 122 -19.64 -28.28 -2.91
C LYS A 122 -19.23 -27.10 -3.80
N SER A 123 -18.80 -26.01 -3.22
CA SER A 123 -18.46 -24.77 -3.93
C SER A 123 -17.18 -24.17 -3.40
N ASN A 124 -16.37 -23.61 -4.29
CA ASN A 124 -15.27 -22.73 -3.92
C ASN A 124 -15.81 -21.46 -3.24
N GLY A 125 -14.98 -20.84 -2.40
CA GLY A 125 -15.29 -19.56 -1.77
C GLY A 125 -14.78 -19.49 -0.33
N VAL A 126 -15.30 -18.52 0.42
CA VAL A 126 -14.90 -18.29 1.81
C VAL A 126 -15.50 -19.35 2.72
N PHE A 127 -14.63 -20.12 3.37
CA PHE A 127 -14.94 -21.12 4.39
C PHE A 127 -15.19 -20.48 5.76
N ALA A 128 -14.37 -19.51 6.14
CA ALA A 128 -14.48 -18.80 7.41
C ALA A 128 -13.89 -17.39 7.33
N ASN A 129 -14.30 -16.51 8.23
CA ASN A 129 -13.65 -15.22 8.47
C ASN A 129 -13.11 -15.19 9.90
N ILE A 130 -11.86 -14.76 10.08
CA ILE A 130 -11.20 -14.68 11.38
C ILE A 130 -10.93 -13.21 11.72
N ARG A 131 -11.47 -12.73 12.84
CA ARG A 131 -11.23 -11.39 13.36
C ARG A 131 -10.07 -11.41 14.35
N PHE A 132 -9.05 -10.61 14.05
CA PHE A 132 -7.93 -10.33 14.93
C PHE A 132 -7.97 -8.89 15.42
N LEU A 133 -7.63 -8.70 16.70
CA LEU A 133 -7.16 -7.42 17.22
C LEU A 133 -5.64 -7.36 17.01
N ILE A 134 -5.17 -6.30 16.36
CA ILE A 134 -3.75 -5.95 16.34
C ILE A 134 -3.42 -5.32 17.69
N LYS A 135 -2.48 -5.90 18.46
CA LYS A 135 -2.13 -5.39 19.78
C LYS A 135 -1.39 -4.05 19.67
N GLN A 136 -1.52 -3.22 20.70
CA GLN A 136 -0.92 -1.89 20.77
C GLN A 136 0.62 -1.90 20.66
N ASN A 137 1.26 -3.00 21.08
CA ASN A 137 2.71 -3.17 21.04
C ASN A 137 3.23 -3.74 19.69
N ALA A 138 2.37 -3.92 18.70
CA ALA A 138 2.80 -4.38 17.38
C ALA A 138 3.60 -3.28 16.66
N TYR A 139 4.62 -3.70 15.91
CA TYR A 139 5.46 -2.83 15.09
C TYR A 139 5.23 -3.09 13.61
N ALA A 140 5.54 -2.11 12.76
CA ALA A 140 5.40 -2.22 11.32
C ALA A 140 6.20 -3.41 10.77
N SER A 141 5.48 -4.37 10.20
CA SER A 141 6.03 -5.58 9.60
C SER A 141 4.91 -6.37 8.92
N THR A 142 5.28 -7.41 8.19
CA THR A 142 4.36 -8.44 7.71
C THR A 142 4.42 -9.65 8.63
N TYR A 143 3.29 -10.02 9.21
CA TYR A 143 3.15 -11.20 10.05
C TYR A 143 2.40 -12.29 9.30
N LYS A 144 2.74 -13.55 9.57
CA LYS A 144 2.16 -14.71 8.88
C LYS A 144 1.12 -15.40 9.74
N ILE A 145 0.06 -15.85 9.09
CA ILE A 145 -0.90 -16.80 9.65
C ILE A 145 -0.71 -18.07 8.84
N LYS A 146 -0.29 -19.14 9.51
CA LYS A 146 0.19 -20.35 8.83
C LYS A 146 -0.48 -21.62 9.36
N PRO A 147 -0.62 -22.67 8.54
CA PRO A 147 -1.02 -23.97 9.06
C PRO A 147 -0.01 -24.48 10.10
N THR A 148 -0.49 -25.22 11.08
CA THR A 148 0.34 -25.95 12.04
C THR A 148 -0.31 -27.29 12.38
N GLY A 149 0.49 -28.30 12.69
CA GLY A 149 -0.03 -29.64 12.95
C GLY A 149 -0.53 -30.34 11.69
N GLU A 150 -1.23 -31.45 11.90
CA GLU A 150 -1.87 -32.21 10.82
C GLU A 150 -3.21 -31.58 10.45
N PHE A 151 -3.62 -31.76 9.19
CA PHE A 151 -4.93 -31.39 8.68
C PHE A 151 -5.51 -32.56 7.88
N ALA A 152 -6.84 -32.66 7.86
CA ALA A 152 -7.54 -33.68 7.11
C ALA A 152 -8.78 -33.10 6.43
N PHE A 153 -9.07 -33.61 5.24
CA PHE A 153 -10.27 -33.32 4.47
C PHE A 153 -10.81 -34.65 3.98
N GLY A 154 -12.11 -34.89 4.17
CA GLY A 154 -12.74 -36.17 3.86
C GLY A 154 -14.01 -36.01 3.06
N GLU A 155 -14.22 -36.94 2.12
CA GLU A 155 -15.51 -37.14 1.46
C GLU A 155 -16.51 -37.84 2.40
N ASN A 156 -17.75 -38.03 1.94
CA ASN A 156 -18.80 -38.67 2.75
C ASN A 156 -18.50 -40.14 3.09
N GLY A 157 -17.74 -40.85 2.24
CA GLY A 157 -17.26 -42.21 2.52
C GLY A 157 -15.99 -42.26 3.38
N LEU A 158 -15.53 -41.11 3.90
CA LEU A 158 -14.29 -40.93 4.66
C LEU A 158 -13.02 -41.11 3.82
N GLU A 159 -13.13 -41.08 2.49
CA GLU A 159 -11.98 -41.01 1.60
C GLU A 159 -11.23 -39.69 1.79
N TYR A 160 -9.91 -39.77 1.90
CA TYR A 160 -9.05 -38.61 2.07
C TYR A 160 -9.02 -37.75 0.80
N ILE A 161 -9.19 -36.45 0.96
CA ILE A 161 -9.04 -35.43 -0.07
C ILE A 161 -7.64 -34.80 0.10
N PRO A 162 -6.71 -34.99 -0.86
CA PRO A 162 -5.44 -34.28 -0.86
C PRO A 162 -5.65 -32.77 -0.89
N ALA A 163 -4.98 -32.07 0.03
CA ALA A 163 -5.09 -30.64 0.15
C ALA A 163 -3.77 -29.97 0.50
N SER A 164 -3.63 -28.71 0.08
CA SER A 164 -2.56 -27.81 0.48
C SER A 164 -3.12 -26.57 1.17
N ILE A 165 -2.42 -26.04 2.17
CA ILE A 165 -2.81 -24.79 2.86
C ILE A 165 -1.75 -23.72 2.64
N ASP A 166 -2.13 -22.65 1.95
CA ASP A 166 -1.28 -21.49 1.67
C ASP A 166 -1.32 -20.49 2.84
N GLU A 167 -0.16 -19.94 3.20
CA GLU A 167 -0.03 -18.98 4.30
C GLU A 167 -0.69 -17.63 3.97
N GLY A 168 -1.34 -17.06 4.99
CA GLY A 168 -1.88 -15.71 4.94
C GLY A 168 -0.90 -14.69 5.48
N SER A 169 -1.22 -13.42 5.26
CA SER A 169 -0.39 -12.31 5.72
C SER A 169 -1.20 -11.21 6.37
N LEU A 170 -0.68 -10.67 7.46
CA LEU A 170 -1.16 -9.45 8.05
C LEU A 170 -0.09 -8.36 7.95
N GLU A 171 -0.38 -7.32 7.18
CA GLU A 171 0.49 -6.16 7.05
C GLU A 171 0.14 -5.13 8.12
N ILE A 172 1.05 -4.96 9.09
CA ILE A 172 0.90 -3.94 10.13
C ILE A 172 1.64 -2.70 9.67
N MET A 173 0.92 -1.60 9.61
CA MET A 173 1.46 -0.26 9.42
C MET A 173 1.50 0.45 10.76
N MET A 174 2.46 1.36 10.97
CA MET A 174 2.34 2.29 12.07
C MET A 174 1.35 3.38 11.70
N LYS A 175 0.46 3.71 12.63
CA LYS A 175 -0.27 4.97 12.53
C LYS A 175 0.79 6.03 12.75
N PRO A 176 0.92 7.04 11.87
CA PRO A 176 1.91 8.07 12.12
C PRO A 176 1.60 8.73 13.46
N GLU A 177 2.51 8.53 14.42
CA GLU A 177 2.32 8.93 15.82
C GLU A 177 2.43 10.44 15.97
N PHE A 178 3.15 11.07 15.03
CA PHE A 178 3.45 12.48 15.09
C PHE A 178 3.02 13.19 13.81
N LYS A 179 2.26 14.27 14.00
CA LYS A 179 1.82 15.17 12.95
C LYS A 179 2.52 16.52 13.09
N ILE A 180 3.20 16.93 12.03
CA ILE A 180 3.73 18.28 11.86
C ILE A 180 2.84 18.98 10.85
N SER A 181 2.32 20.15 11.20
CA SER A 181 1.50 20.95 10.29
C SER A 181 1.90 22.41 10.31
N GLY A 182 1.55 23.14 9.25
CA GLY A 182 1.74 24.58 9.21
C GLY A 182 1.29 25.19 7.90
N TYR A 183 1.52 26.50 7.78
CA TYR A 183 1.22 27.28 6.58
C TYR A 183 2.51 27.87 6.01
N ILE A 184 2.69 27.74 4.70
CA ILE A 184 3.80 28.33 3.95
C ILE A 184 3.23 29.27 2.90
N VAL A 185 3.80 30.47 2.81
CA VAL A 185 3.41 31.47 1.81
C VAL A 185 4.65 32.11 1.17
N PRO A 186 4.58 32.46 -0.12
CA PRO A 186 5.63 33.26 -0.75
C PRO A 186 5.61 34.70 -0.22
N ASP A 187 6.79 35.30 -0.01
CA ASP A 187 6.94 36.69 0.43
C ASP A 187 7.12 37.65 -0.76
N ILE A 188 6.18 37.60 -1.68
CA ILE A 188 6.15 38.43 -2.90
C ILE A 188 5.29 39.68 -2.70
N ASN A 189 5.54 40.72 -3.49
CA ASN A 189 4.83 42.00 -3.39
C ASN A 189 3.46 41.94 -4.06
N ASP A 190 2.60 41.06 -3.56
CA ASP A 190 1.21 40.93 -3.97
C ASP A 190 0.28 41.29 -2.81
N SER A 191 -0.75 42.06 -3.11
CA SER A 191 -1.78 42.46 -2.13
C SER A 191 -2.65 41.27 -1.70
N LEU A 192 -2.83 40.27 -2.58
CA LEU A 192 -3.61 39.06 -2.30
C LEU A 192 -2.98 37.87 -3.02
N LEU A 193 -2.39 36.97 -2.24
CA LEU A 193 -1.81 35.74 -2.78
C LEU A 193 -2.89 34.79 -3.33
N SER A 194 -2.73 34.39 -4.59
CA SER A 194 -3.51 33.36 -5.29
C SER A 194 -3.22 31.94 -4.77
N SER A 195 -4.08 30.99 -5.11
CA SER A 195 -3.90 29.57 -4.77
C SER A 195 -2.65 28.96 -5.39
N ASP A 196 -2.28 29.41 -6.58
CA ASP A 196 -1.18 28.83 -7.36
C ASP A 196 0.17 29.29 -6.81
N GLN A 197 0.20 30.48 -6.23
CA GLN A 197 1.36 31.00 -5.50
C GLN A 197 1.60 30.22 -4.18
N LYS A 198 0.54 29.84 -3.44
CA LYS A 198 0.63 29.17 -2.13
C LYS A 198 0.84 27.65 -2.19
N SER A 199 0.42 27.01 -3.28
CA SER A 199 0.50 25.55 -3.44
C SER A 199 1.87 25.05 -3.86
N ASN A 200 2.11 23.75 -3.71
CA ASN A 200 3.28 23.04 -4.23
C ASN A 200 4.63 23.47 -3.63
N PHE A 201 4.68 23.97 -2.39
CA PHE A 201 5.93 23.96 -1.63
C PHE A 201 6.13 22.56 -1.09
N LYS A 202 7.29 21.94 -1.35
CA LYS A 202 7.66 20.64 -0.80
C LYS A 202 8.27 20.85 0.58
N ILE A 203 7.78 20.10 1.56
CA ILE A 203 8.34 20.02 2.92
C ILE A 203 8.89 18.62 3.11
N GLU A 204 10.12 18.52 3.60
CA GLU A 204 10.80 17.26 3.87
C GLU A 204 11.40 17.28 5.28
N ILE A 205 11.29 16.16 5.99
CA ILE A 205 12.01 15.97 7.25
C ILE A 205 13.40 15.43 6.91
N GLU A 206 14.44 16.17 7.30
CA GLU A 206 15.82 15.78 7.05
C GLU A 206 16.12 14.39 7.66
N GLY A 207 16.62 13.48 6.83
CA GLY A 207 17.09 12.16 7.27
C GLY A 207 16.03 11.06 7.41
N THR A 208 14.74 11.34 7.22
CA THR A 208 13.68 10.32 7.31
C THR A 208 13.07 9.93 5.96
N GLY A 209 13.24 10.77 4.92
CA GLY A 209 12.60 10.60 3.62
C GLY A 209 11.11 10.94 3.61
N ALA A 210 10.53 11.34 4.75
CA ALA A 210 9.15 11.79 4.83
C ALA A 210 9.01 13.17 4.18
N CYS A 211 8.08 13.30 3.23
CA CYS A 211 7.80 14.57 2.57
C CYS A 211 6.31 14.77 2.26
N THR A 212 5.91 16.04 2.15
CA THR A 212 4.56 16.46 1.76
C THR A 212 4.64 17.72 0.89
N ILE A 213 3.50 18.18 0.36
CA ILE A 213 3.39 19.43 -0.38
C ILE A 213 2.27 20.29 0.19
N THR A 214 2.37 21.62 0.04
CA THR A 214 1.29 22.52 0.41
C THR A 214 0.10 22.45 -0.53
N ASP A 215 -1.09 22.62 0.04
CA ASP A 215 -2.35 22.76 -0.68
C ASP A 215 -2.56 24.19 -1.24
N LYS A 216 -3.76 24.47 -1.76
CA LYS A 216 -4.13 25.76 -2.37
C LYS A 216 -4.15 26.93 -1.38
N ASP A 217 -4.25 26.65 -0.09
CA ASP A 217 -4.24 27.66 0.97
C ASP A 217 -2.84 27.83 1.59
N GLY A 218 -1.87 27.02 1.13
CA GLY A 218 -0.51 27.00 1.65
C GLY A 218 -0.34 26.10 2.87
N PHE A 219 -1.37 25.33 3.23
CA PHE A 219 -1.34 24.43 4.37
C PHE A 219 -0.66 23.12 4.02
N PHE A 220 0.06 22.54 4.98
CA PHE A 220 0.65 21.20 4.85
C PHE A 220 0.44 20.39 6.12
N GLU A 221 0.36 19.06 5.94
CA GLU A 221 0.45 18.07 7.00
C GLU A 221 1.50 17.03 6.62
N LEU A 222 2.41 16.78 7.55
CA LEU A 222 3.50 15.84 7.42
C LEU A 222 3.50 14.90 8.62
N TYR A 223 3.80 13.65 8.37
CA TYR A 223 3.69 12.58 9.34
C TYR A 223 5.04 11.92 9.55
N THR A 224 5.37 11.59 10.80
CA THR A 224 6.60 10.87 11.15
C THR A 224 6.35 9.87 12.27
N ASP A 225 7.14 8.80 12.26
CA ASP A 225 7.04 7.67 13.19
C ASP A 225 8.04 7.78 14.36
N SER A 226 8.77 8.90 14.46
CA SER A 226 9.89 9.03 15.41
C SER A 226 9.80 10.31 16.24
N ASP A 227 9.89 10.16 17.56
CA ASP A 227 9.75 11.18 18.61
C ASP A 227 11.07 11.90 18.95
N THR A 228 11.90 12.21 17.95
CA THR A 228 13.12 12.99 18.21
C THR A 228 12.79 14.46 18.40
N LYS A 229 13.57 15.14 19.25
CA LYS A 229 13.34 16.55 19.64
C LYS A 229 13.77 17.58 18.58
N ASP A 230 14.50 17.15 17.55
CA ASP A 230 15.34 18.06 16.76
C ASP A 230 15.24 17.79 15.26
N TYR A 231 14.03 17.71 14.71
CA TYR A 231 13.91 17.63 13.25
C TYR A 231 14.18 18.97 12.59
N ASN A 232 14.97 18.91 11.53
CA ASN A 232 15.07 19.98 10.55
C ASN A 232 14.04 19.75 9.45
N LEU A 233 13.21 20.75 9.19
CA LEU A 233 12.28 20.74 8.05
C LEU A 233 12.90 21.52 6.91
N ILE A 234 13.05 20.88 5.76
CA ILE A 234 13.56 21.48 4.53
C ILE A 234 12.38 21.83 3.64
N ILE A 235 12.22 23.12 3.35
CA ILE A 235 11.18 23.64 2.46
C ILE A 235 11.81 24.03 1.13
N THR A 236 11.28 23.48 0.04
CA THR A 236 11.80 23.69 -1.32
C THR A 236 10.67 23.96 -2.31
N LYS A 237 10.93 24.82 -3.29
CA LYS A 237 10.08 25.05 -4.47
C LYS A 237 10.93 25.69 -5.56
N GLU A 238 10.67 25.34 -6.82
CA GLU A 238 11.42 25.91 -7.94
C GLU A 238 11.24 27.43 -8.02
N GLY A 239 12.35 28.17 -8.16
CA GLY A 239 12.36 29.64 -8.17
C GLY A 239 12.35 30.28 -6.78
N PHE A 240 12.39 29.49 -5.70
CA PHE A 240 12.46 29.97 -4.32
C PHE A 240 13.74 29.49 -3.66
N LEU A 241 14.30 30.34 -2.81
CA LEU A 241 15.44 30.00 -1.97
C LEU A 241 14.99 28.96 -0.93
N TYR A 242 15.63 27.79 -0.89
CA TYR A 242 15.28 26.75 0.06
C TYR A 242 15.45 27.23 1.50
N ARG A 243 14.57 26.78 2.40
CA ARG A 243 14.57 27.17 3.82
C ARG A 243 14.71 25.95 4.72
N VAL A 244 15.46 26.09 5.81
CA VAL A 244 15.53 25.06 6.86
C VAL A 244 14.91 25.62 8.14
N ILE A 245 13.88 24.94 8.66
CA ILE A 245 13.35 25.20 10.01
C ILE A 245 14.04 24.24 10.97
N GLN A 246 14.92 24.76 11.81
CA GLN A 246 15.70 23.94 12.74
C GLN A 246 14.96 23.65 14.04
N GLY A 247 15.24 22.50 14.65
CA GLY A 247 14.85 22.20 16.03
C GLY A 247 13.34 22.11 16.25
N THR A 248 12.60 21.52 15.30
CA THR A 248 11.16 21.32 15.45
C THR A 248 10.90 20.26 16.53
N ASP A 249 10.45 20.68 17.72
CA ASP A 249 10.12 19.77 18.82
C ASP A 249 8.77 19.10 18.57
N ILE A 250 8.82 17.78 18.42
CA ILE A 250 7.66 16.94 18.14
C ILE A 250 6.99 16.41 19.43
N LYS A 251 7.60 16.66 20.60
CA LYS A 251 7.12 16.20 21.92
C LYS A 251 5.96 16.99 22.51
N SER A 252 5.14 17.61 21.66
CA SER A 252 3.84 18.08 22.12
C SER A 252 3.08 16.91 22.76
N SER A 253 2.42 17.13 23.88
CA SER A 253 1.81 16.08 24.73
C SER A 253 0.73 15.23 24.05
N ASN A 254 0.39 15.54 22.79
CA ASN A 254 -0.57 14.85 21.95
C ASN A 254 0.00 14.38 20.58
N GLY A 255 1.30 14.50 20.34
CA GLY A 255 1.94 14.14 19.07
C GLY A 255 1.59 15.08 17.90
N ILE A 256 1.09 16.29 18.17
CA ILE A 256 0.77 17.28 17.14
C ILE A 256 1.62 18.53 17.37
N THR A 257 2.43 18.88 16.37
CA THR A 257 3.25 20.09 16.33
C THR A 257 2.81 20.98 15.18
N GLU A 258 2.43 22.22 15.50
CA GLU A 258 2.13 23.25 14.52
C GLU A 258 3.32 24.22 14.42
N VAL A 259 4.03 24.24 13.28
CA VAL A 259 5.23 25.08 13.09
C VAL A 259 4.91 26.52 12.68
N SER A 260 3.72 26.74 12.13
CA SER A 260 3.23 28.05 11.72
C SER A 260 1.72 28.03 11.58
N THR A 261 1.09 29.19 11.69
CA THR A 261 -0.38 29.32 11.63
C THR A 261 -0.79 30.12 10.40
N MET A 262 -2.08 30.12 10.07
CA MET A 262 -2.61 30.95 8.99
C MET A 262 -2.37 32.45 9.22
N SER A 263 -2.33 32.93 10.47
CA SER A 263 -2.07 34.34 10.79
C SER A 263 -0.58 34.69 10.81
N THR A 264 0.29 33.71 11.06
CA THR A 264 1.75 33.85 11.06
C THR A 264 2.40 32.73 10.24
N PRO A 265 2.21 32.71 8.91
CA PRO A 265 2.72 31.65 8.05
C PRO A 265 4.24 31.77 7.86
N THR A 266 4.88 30.63 7.57
CA THR A 266 6.29 30.57 7.21
C THR A 266 6.47 31.21 5.83
N LYS A 267 7.28 32.26 5.78
CA LYS A 267 7.57 32.98 4.54
C LYS A 267 8.68 32.31 3.74
N MET A 268 8.47 32.19 2.43
CA MET A 268 9.46 31.71 1.46
C MET A 268 9.88 32.85 0.52
N TRP A 269 11.18 33.03 0.35
CA TRP A 269 11.74 34.09 -0.47
C TRP A 269 11.89 33.62 -1.91
N ALA A 270 11.25 34.34 -2.83
CA ALA A 270 11.37 34.13 -4.25
C ALA A 270 12.72 34.67 -4.74
N GLY A 271 13.37 33.97 -5.68
CA GLY A 271 14.51 34.52 -6.41
C GLY A 271 15.74 33.65 -6.59
N ASP A 272 15.80 32.45 -6.02
CA ASP A 272 16.83 31.47 -6.37
C ASP A 272 16.36 30.68 -7.60
N ILE A 273 16.61 31.26 -8.78
CA ILE A 273 16.10 30.79 -10.08
C ILE A 273 17.00 29.71 -10.66
N ASN A 274 18.31 29.81 -10.42
CA ASN A 274 19.30 28.86 -10.87
C ASN A 274 19.49 27.68 -9.89
N GLY A 275 18.98 27.78 -8.66
CA GLY A 275 19.07 26.75 -7.62
C GLY A 275 20.44 26.64 -6.97
N ASP A 276 21.21 27.74 -6.92
CA ASP A 276 22.57 27.76 -6.35
C ASP A 276 22.59 28.05 -4.83
N GLY A 277 21.43 28.31 -4.22
CA GLY A 277 21.30 28.59 -2.80
C GLY A 277 21.56 30.05 -2.42
N ALA A 278 21.65 30.97 -3.38
CA ALA A 278 21.85 32.40 -3.14
C ALA A 278 21.06 33.27 -4.11
N ILE A 279 20.26 34.22 -3.61
CA ILE A 279 19.54 35.17 -4.47
C ILE A 279 20.50 36.28 -4.91
N ASN A 280 20.96 36.25 -6.16
CA ASN A 280 21.98 37.18 -6.64
C ASN A 280 21.81 37.56 -8.12
N MET A 281 22.84 38.16 -8.73
CA MET A 281 22.78 38.64 -10.11
C MET A 281 22.65 37.49 -11.13
N ALA A 282 23.14 36.28 -10.79
CA ALA A 282 22.97 35.10 -11.63
C ALA A 282 21.48 34.78 -11.85
N ASP A 283 20.64 34.94 -10.83
CA ASP A 283 19.20 34.74 -10.92
C ASP A 283 18.52 35.78 -11.81
N ILE A 284 18.91 37.05 -11.64
CA ILE A 284 18.41 38.15 -12.49
C ILE A 284 18.79 37.89 -13.97
N VAL A 285 19.99 37.37 -14.22
CA VAL A 285 20.41 36.97 -15.58
C VAL A 285 19.51 35.86 -16.12
N GLU A 286 19.13 34.86 -15.33
CA GLU A 286 18.20 33.81 -15.78
C GLU A 286 16.81 34.35 -16.14
N VAL A 287 16.27 35.28 -15.34
CA VAL A 287 15.00 35.97 -15.66
C VAL A 287 15.13 36.82 -16.92
N SER A 288 16.27 37.50 -17.10
CA SER A 288 16.50 38.38 -18.26
C SER A 288 16.41 37.65 -19.60
N LYS A 289 16.76 36.36 -19.64
CA LYS A 289 16.70 35.52 -20.86
C LYS A 289 15.29 35.29 -21.38
N VAL A 290 14.29 35.43 -20.51
CA VAL A 290 12.86 35.21 -20.83
C VAL A 290 12.02 36.45 -20.53
N PHE A 291 12.66 37.62 -20.42
CA PHE A 291 12.00 38.86 -20.10
C PHE A 291 11.00 39.27 -21.19
N ASN A 292 9.85 39.82 -20.77
CA ASN A 292 8.73 40.23 -21.61
C ASN A 292 8.02 39.08 -22.35
N THR A 293 8.21 37.82 -21.91
CA THR A 293 7.41 36.68 -22.37
C THR A 293 6.10 36.56 -21.58
N SER A 294 5.11 35.92 -22.19
CA SER A 294 3.81 35.57 -21.62
C SER A 294 3.60 34.06 -21.62
N SER A 295 2.64 33.55 -20.85
CA SER A 295 2.38 32.11 -20.70
C SER A 295 2.15 31.34 -22.00
N ASP A 296 1.78 32.04 -23.08
CA ASP A 296 1.53 31.46 -24.41
C ASP A 296 2.80 31.40 -25.28
N ASP A 297 3.89 32.04 -24.86
CA ASP A 297 5.13 32.09 -25.62
C ASP A 297 5.99 30.84 -25.40
N ILE A 298 6.60 30.31 -26.47
CA ILE A 298 7.48 29.13 -26.41
C ILE A 298 8.68 29.33 -25.46
N GLY A 299 9.14 30.58 -25.31
CA GLY A 299 10.26 30.93 -24.44
C GLY A 299 9.89 31.14 -22.98
N TYR A 300 8.61 31.11 -22.63
CA TYR A 300 8.15 31.35 -21.26
C TYR A 300 8.62 30.25 -20.32
N LYS A 301 9.08 30.67 -19.15
CA LYS A 301 9.46 29.78 -18.05
C LYS A 301 8.67 30.17 -16.82
N ALA A 302 7.76 29.29 -16.41
CA ALA A 302 6.90 29.53 -15.24
C ALA A 302 7.71 29.83 -13.95
N LYS A 303 8.92 29.28 -13.83
CA LYS A 303 9.81 29.56 -12.71
C LYS A 303 10.42 30.96 -12.70
N CYS A 304 10.26 31.76 -13.75
CA CYS A 304 10.71 33.15 -13.80
C CYS A 304 9.54 34.14 -13.61
N ASP A 305 8.31 33.65 -13.67
CA ASP A 305 7.08 34.36 -13.33
C ASP A 305 6.78 34.11 -11.84
N MET A 306 7.28 35.02 -11.00
CA MET A 306 7.27 34.96 -9.55
C MET A 306 5.91 35.30 -8.97
N ASN A 307 5.22 36.27 -9.56
CA ASN A 307 3.89 36.68 -9.14
C ASN A 307 2.77 35.84 -9.81
N LYS A 308 3.09 34.93 -10.74
CA LYS A 308 2.12 34.08 -11.43
C LYS A 308 1.04 34.88 -12.16
N ASP A 309 1.40 36.07 -12.66
CA ASP A 309 0.48 36.91 -13.44
C ASP A 309 0.41 36.51 -14.93
N GLY A 310 1.18 35.48 -15.32
CA GLY A 310 1.25 34.97 -16.67
C GLY A 310 2.25 35.73 -17.55
N ARG A 311 3.07 36.63 -16.99
CA ARG A 311 4.07 37.41 -17.70
C ARG A 311 5.37 37.46 -16.90
N VAL A 312 6.50 37.44 -17.60
CA VAL A 312 7.80 37.70 -16.97
C VAL A 312 8.19 39.15 -17.25
N ASN A 313 8.15 40.01 -16.23
CA ASN A 313 8.39 41.44 -16.36
C ASN A 313 9.10 42.04 -15.13
N MET A 314 9.03 43.36 -14.97
CA MET A 314 9.70 44.07 -13.87
C MET A 314 9.09 43.72 -12.50
N ALA A 315 7.82 43.32 -12.42
CA ALA A 315 7.19 42.85 -11.19
C ALA A 315 7.92 41.64 -10.60
N ASP A 316 8.34 40.71 -11.44
CA ASP A 316 9.12 39.53 -11.02
C ASP A 316 10.50 39.92 -10.51
N ILE A 317 11.19 40.81 -11.23
CA ILE A 317 12.50 41.32 -10.80
C ILE A 317 12.38 42.04 -9.46
N VAL A 318 11.32 42.82 -9.24
CA VAL A 318 11.06 43.50 -7.95
C VAL A 318 10.77 42.49 -6.84
N ALA A 319 10.08 41.39 -7.13
CA ALA A 319 9.85 40.31 -6.17
C ALA A 319 11.17 39.66 -5.73
N ILE A 320 12.08 39.40 -6.68
CA ILE A 320 13.43 38.85 -6.42
C ILE A 320 14.28 39.86 -5.65
N ALA A 321 14.25 41.14 -6.05
CA ALA A 321 15.08 42.19 -5.48
C ALA A 321 14.84 42.43 -3.98
N LYS A 322 13.66 42.03 -3.47
CA LYS A 322 13.29 42.18 -2.05
C LYS A 322 14.25 41.46 -1.09
N HIS A 323 14.79 40.32 -1.52
CA HIS A 323 15.72 39.49 -0.74
C HIS A 323 17.06 39.32 -1.47
N PHE A 324 17.45 40.33 -2.26
CA PHE A 324 18.70 40.28 -3.02
C PHE A 324 19.92 40.23 -2.09
N GLY A 325 20.82 39.29 -2.37
CA GLY A 325 22.02 39.02 -1.59
C GLY A 325 21.83 38.00 -0.46
N CYS A 326 20.62 37.47 -0.27
CA CYS A 326 20.32 36.51 0.78
C CYS A 326 20.67 35.06 0.41
N VAL A 327 21.05 34.29 1.42
CA VAL A 327 21.24 32.83 1.40
C VAL A 327 20.34 32.16 2.45
N SER A 328 20.22 30.84 2.43
CA SER A 328 19.26 30.12 3.30
C SER A 328 19.46 30.32 4.80
N VAL A 329 20.65 30.73 5.25
CA VAL A 329 20.90 31.03 6.67
C VAL A 329 20.39 32.42 7.09
N ASP A 330 20.05 33.29 6.14
CA ASP A 330 19.56 34.64 6.42
C ASP A 330 18.06 34.65 6.78
N TYR A 331 17.34 33.54 6.57
CA TYR A 331 15.96 33.40 7.01
C TYR A 331 15.83 33.66 8.52
N ILE A 332 14.88 34.52 8.88
CA ILE A 332 14.52 34.88 10.26
C ILE A 332 13.34 34.01 10.74
#